data_AF-A0ABD5UJK0-F1
#
_entry.id   AF-A0ABD5UJK0-F1
#
_cell.length_a   1.000
_cell.length_b   1.000
_cell.length_c   1.000
_cell.angle_alpha   90.00
_cell.angle_beta   90.00
_cell.angle_gamma   90.00
#
_symmetry.space_group_name_H-M   'P 1'
#
loop_
_entity.id
_entity.type
_entity.pdbx_description
1 polymer ?
#
loop_
_entity_poly.entity_id
_entity_poly.type
_entity_poly.pdbx_seq_one_letter_code
_entity_poly.pdbx_strand_id
1 'polypeptide(L)'
;MRYRSLLIGEFPFYIYTLMATALLLAIFSLGFSADVEFAFGTLITLCMLTVALYAGVKCGGLLIAQVAVFSAIFWRAVFPPLIGYLRWDDSSQYRTIRSADIYLGPEGELMWGIEAGIQYGVLAGVFLGSAAYGIGALYRHLRRDDPSTYPGII
;
A
#
# COMPACT_ATOMS: atom_id res chain seq x y z
N MET A 1 -26.88 -5.52 -4.20
CA MET A 1 -25.68 -5.49 -3.32
C MET A 1 -25.70 -4.19 -2.53
N ARG A 2 -25.46 -4.23 -1.21
CA ARG A 2 -25.57 -3.06 -0.32
C ARG A 2 -24.27 -2.24 -0.45
N TYR A 3 -24.32 -0.99 -0.91
CA TYR A 3 -23.14 -0.12 -1.12
C TYR A 3 -22.08 -0.18 -0.01
N ARG A 4 -22.51 -0.37 1.24
CA ARG A 4 -21.65 -0.55 2.42
C ARG A 4 -20.66 -1.72 2.29
N SER A 5 -21.06 -2.86 1.74
CA SER A 5 -20.17 -4.03 1.60
C SER A 5 -19.13 -3.86 0.50
N LEU A 6 -19.39 -3.00 -0.50
CA LEU A 6 -18.42 -2.68 -1.53
C LEU A 6 -17.35 -1.71 -1.02
N LEU A 7 -17.74 -0.74 -0.20
CA LEU A 7 -16.82 0.23 0.40
C LEU A 7 -15.98 -0.37 1.53
N ILE A 8 -16.62 -1.00 2.51
CA ILE A 8 -15.97 -1.48 3.74
C ILE A 8 -15.43 -2.91 3.56
N GLY A 9 -16.02 -3.67 2.64
CA GLY A 9 -15.71 -5.08 2.47
C GLY A 9 -16.63 -6.01 3.27
N GLU A 10 -16.56 -7.29 2.94
CA GLU A 10 -17.30 -8.35 3.61
C GLU A 10 -16.42 -8.99 4.69
N PHE A 11 -17.03 -9.29 5.84
CA PHE A 11 -16.36 -10.08 6.88
C PHE A 11 -16.20 -11.52 6.38
N PRO A 12 -15.04 -12.19 6.56
CA PRO A 12 -13.83 -11.74 7.28
C PRO A 12 -12.75 -11.10 6.41
N PHE A 13 -12.96 -10.96 5.10
CA PHE A 13 -11.93 -10.59 4.13
C PHE A 13 -11.32 -9.20 4.35
N TYR A 14 -12.13 -8.25 4.82
CA TYR A 14 -11.67 -6.91 5.14
C TYR A 14 -10.70 -6.88 6.33
N ILE A 15 -10.81 -7.84 7.27
CA ILE A 15 -9.88 -7.97 8.41
C ILE A 15 -8.55 -8.56 7.94
N TYR A 16 -8.58 -9.60 7.10
CA TYR A 16 -7.35 -10.21 6.59
C TYR A 16 -6.52 -9.23 5.76
N THR A 17 -7.16 -8.35 4.99
CA THR A 17 -6.48 -7.31 4.22
C THR A 17 -5.85 -6.24 5.13
N LEU A 18 -6.53 -5.83 6.20
CA LEU A 18 -5.93 -4.95 7.22
C LEU A 18 -4.77 -5.61 7.96
N MET A 19 -4.92 -6.87 8.38
CA MET A 19 -3.85 -7.61 9.05
C MET A 19 -2.63 -7.78 8.15
N ALA A 20 -2.83 -8.11 6.87
CA ALA A 20 -1.76 -8.21 5.89
C ALA A 20 -1.05 -6.86 5.69
N THR A 21 -1.81 -5.77 5.62
CA THR A 21 -1.26 -4.41 5.52
C THR A 21 -0.40 -4.07 6.75
N ALA A 22 -0.93 -4.29 7.95
CA ALA A 22 -0.19 -4.01 9.19
C ALA A 22 1.07 -4.89 9.32
N LEU A 23 0.97 -6.18 8.99
CA LEU A 23 2.09 -7.11 9.04
C LEU A 23 3.19 -6.72 8.05
N LEU A 24 2.83 -6.36 6.82
CA LEU A 24 3.81 -5.90 5.82
C LEU A 24 4.49 -4.61 6.29
N LEU A 25 3.75 -3.62 6.79
CA LEU A 25 4.36 -2.40 7.33
C LEU A 25 5.35 -2.71 8.45
N ALA A 26 5.00 -3.62 9.36
CA ALA A 26 5.89 -4.02 10.45
C ALA A 26 7.16 -4.72 9.94
N ILE A 27 7.03 -5.68 9.01
CA ILE A 27 8.16 -6.40 8.41
C ILE A 27 9.11 -5.43 7.70
N PHE A 28 8.57 -4.52 6.88
CA PHE A 28 9.38 -3.54 6.15
C PHE A 28 10.03 -2.52 7.10
N SER A 29 9.33 -2.08 8.14
CA SER A 29 9.89 -1.18 9.15
C SER A 29 11.06 -1.82 9.91
N LEU A 30 10.91 -3.09 10.31
CA LEU A 30 11.97 -3.85 10.97
C LEU A 30 13.15 -4.11 10.03
N GLY A 31 12.88 -4.53 8.79
CA GLY A 31 13.92 -4.77 7.78
C GLY A 31 14.73 -3.50 7.47
N PHE A 32 14.05 -2.36 7.30
CA PHE A 32 14.72 -1.07 7.11
C PHE A 32 15.57 -0.67 8.32
N SER A 33 15.06 -0.88 9.54
CA SER A 33 15.80 -0.57 10.77
C SER A 33 17.03 -1.46 10.98
N ALA A 34 17.02 -2.68 10.42
CA ALA A 34 18.13 -3.63 10.46
C ALA A 34 19.09 -3.50 9.26
N ASP A 35 18.98 -2.41 8.49
CA ASP A 35 19.80 -2.11 7.30
C ASP A 35 19.75 -3.23 6.23
N VAL A 36 18.60 -3.91 6.12
CA VAL A 36 18.37 -4.94 5.10
C VAL A 36 18.15 -4.27 3.75
N GLU A 37 19.09 -4.45 2.81
CA GLU A 37 19.09 -3.85 1.46
C GLU A 37 17.78 -4.08 0.68
N PHE A 38 17.00 -5.12 1.00
CA PHE A 38 15.71 -5.42 0.34
C PHE A 38 14.56 -4.46 0.73
N ALA A 39 14.71 -3.59 1.73
CA ALA A 39 13.67 -2.66 2.19
C ALA A 39 13.53 -1.41 1.31
N PHE A 40 13.63 -1.56 -0.01
CA PHE A 40 13.36 -0.47 -0.94
C PHE A 40 11.87 -0.12 -0.94
N GLY A 41 11.57 1.18 -0.84
CA GLY A 41 10.18 1.69 -0.85
C GLY A 41 9.33 1.27 -2.05
N THR A 42 9.96 0.85 -3.14
CA THR A 42 9.28 0.29 -4.32
C THR A 42 8.66 -1.09 -4.02
N LEU A 43 9.35 -1.94 -3.25
CA LEU A 43 8.89 -3.29 -2.96
C LEU A 43 7.66 -3.29 -2.06
N ILE A 44 7.63 -2.46 -1.00
CA ILE A 44 6.44 -2.33 -0.15
C ILE A 44 5.23 -1.82 -0.94
N THR A 45 5.45 -0.92 -1.90
CA THR A 45 4.38 -0.43 -2.79
C THR A 45 3.81 -1.56 -3.63
N LEU A 46 4.66 -2.40 -4.22
CA LEU A 46 4.22 -3.58 -4.98
C LEU A 46 3.46 -4.58 -4.10
N CYS A 47 3.93 -4.83 -2.88
CA CYS A 47 3.24 -5.69 -1.92
C CYS A 47 1.86 -5.13 -1.52
N MET A 48 1.72 -3.82 -1.31
CA MET A 48 0.40 -3.24 -1.00
C MET A 48 -0.55 -3.23 -2.20
N LEU A 49 -0.02 -3.13 -3.43
CA LEU A 49 -0.83 -3.28 -4.64
C LEU A 49 -1.37 -4.71 -4.79
N THR A 50 -0.59 -5.74 -4.44
CA THR A 50 -1.10 -7.13 -4.46
C THR A 50 -2.15 -7.36 -3.37
N VAL A 51 -2.01 -6.74 -2.18
CA VAL A 51 -3.05 -6.74 -1.14
C VAL A 51 -4.32 -6.04 -1.63
N ALA A 52 -4.21 -4.89 -2.30
CA ALA A 52 -5.34 -4.18 -2.89
C ALA A 52 -6.05 -5.00 -3.98
N LEU A 53 -5.28 -5.69 -4.82
CA LEU A 53 -5.81 -6.64 -5.82
C LEU A 53 -6.54 -7.80 -5.14
N TYR A 54 -5.94 -8.38 -4.10
CA TYR A 54 -6.57 -9.45 -3.30
C TYR A 54 -7.89 -8.99 -2.67
N ALA A 55 -7.93 -7.76 -2.14
CA ALA A 55 -9.17 -7.16 -1.63
C ALA A 55 -10.23 -7.06 -2.74
N GLY A 56 -9.84 -6.69 -3.96
CA GLY A 56 -10.69 -6.70 -5.14
C GLY A 56 -11.27 -8.09 -5.44
N VAL A 57 -10.43 -9.12 -5.43
CA VAL A 57 -10.83 -10.52 -5.71
C VAL A 57 -11.76 -11.08 -4.62
N LYS A 58 -11.50 -10.80 -3.34
CA LYS A 58 -12.19 -11.42 -2.19
C LYS A 58 -13.26 -10.56 -1.50
N CYS A 59 -13.69 -9.46 -2.12
CA CYS A 59 -14.65 -8.51 -1.51
C CYS A 59 -14.11 -7.83 -0.23
N GLY A 60 -12.80 -7.58 -0.14
CA GLY A 60 -12.17 -6.95 1.04
C GLY A 60 -12.46 -5.46 1.22
N GLY A 61 -13.15 -4.82 0.28
CA GLY A 61 -13.56 -3.41 0.37
C GLY A 61 -12.62 -2.46 -0.37
N LEU A 62 -13.20 -1.48 -1.08
CA LEU A 62 -12.45 -0.47 -1.82
C LEU A 62 -11.64 0.43 -0.89
N LEU A 63 -12.24 0.89 0.22
CA LEU A 63 -11.58 1.81 1.13
C LEU A 63 -10.32 1.17 1.74
N ILE A 64 -10.38 -0.12 2.05
CA ILE A 64 -9.23 -0.85 2.61
C ILE A 64 -8.12 -1.00 1.58
N ALA A 65 -8.46 -1.27 0.31
CA ALA A 65 -7.48 -1.30 -0.77
C ALA A 65 -6.78 0.07 -0.95
N GLN A 66 -7.53 1.16 -0.87
CA GLN A 66 -6.97 2.52 -0.91
C GLN A 66 -6.06 2.80 0.29
N VAL A 67 -6.48 2.42 1.51
CA VAL A 67 -5.68 2.59 2.74
C VAL A 67 -4.39 1.77 2.71
N ALA A 68 -4.41 0.57 2.14
CA ALA A 68 -3.21 -0.26 2.00
C ALA A 68 -2.15 0.45 1.12
N VAL A 69 -2.57 0.94 -0.05
CA VAL A 69 -1.67 1.65 -0.98
C VAL A 69 -1.23 3.00 -0.40
N PHE A 70 -2.15 3.77 0.20
CA PHE A 70 -1.83 5.00 0.92
C PHE A 70 -0.72 4.74 1.96
N SER A 71 -0.89 3.71 2.78
CA SER A 71 0.06 3.39 3.85
C SER A 71 1.45 3.05 3.30
N ALA A 72 1.56 2.36 2.17
CA ALA A 72 2.86 2.10 1.54
C ALA A 72 3.57 3.37 1.10
N ILE A 73 2.85 4.29 0.45
CA ILE A 73 3.44 5.54 -0.06
C ILE A 73 3.80 6.46 1.11
N PHE A 74 2.90 6.57 2.09
CA PHE A 74 3.15 7.33 3.31
C PHE A 74 4.35 6.78 4.08
N TRP A 75 4.44 5.46 4.24
CA TRP A 75 5.58 4.79 4.86
C TRP A 75 6.88 5.13 4.11
N ARG A 76 6.88 5.03 2.77
CA ARG A 76 8.07 5.33 1.96
C ARG A 76 8.51 6.79 2.09
N ALA A 77 7.57 7.71 2.24
CA ALA A 77 7.87 9.14 2.35
C ALA A 77 8.33 9.56 3.75
N VAL A 78 7.84 8.90 4.81
CA VAL A 78 8.03 9.35 6.20
C VAL A 78 8.99 8.45 6.99
N PHE A 79 8.92 7.14 6.81
CA PHE A 79 9.65 6.20 7.68
C PHE A 79 11.18 6.24 7.44
N PRO A 80 11.70 6.20 6.20
CA PRO A 80 13.13 6.34 5.97
C PRO A 80 13.70 7.67 6.51
N PRO A 81 13.11 8.85 6.22
CA PRO A 81 13.60 10.11 6.80
C PRO A 81 13.50 10.17 8.33
N LEU A 82 12.49 9.55 8.93
CA LEU A 82 12.36 9.49 10.38
C LEU A 82 13.54 8.74 11.02
N ILE A 83 13.96 7.61 10.43
CA ILE A 83 15.13 6.87 10.91
C ILE A 83 16.41 7.70 10.72
N GLY A 84 16.58 8.38 9.58
CA GLY A 84 17.71 9.30 9.36
C GLY A 84 17.76 10.43 10.39
N TYR A 85 16.62 11.04 10.71
CA TYR A 85 16.49 12.05 11.76
C TYR A 85 16.88 11.51 13.14
N LEU A 86 16.41 10.30 13.50
CA LEU A 86 16.74 9.66 14.78
C LEU A 86 18.21 9.26 14.90
N ARG A 87 18.84 8.87 13.79
CA ARG A 87 20.26 8.50 13.73
C ARG A 87 21.19 9.70 13.50
N TRP A 88 20.62 10.88 13.24
CA TRP A 88 21.35 12.07 12.79
C TRP A 88 22.25 11.78 11.58
N ASP A 89 21.74 10.98 10.65
CA ASP A 89 22.44 10.48 9.47
C ASP A 89 21.72 10.98 8.21
N ASP A 90 22.49 11.55 7.30
CA ASP A 90 22.05 12.21 6.07
C ASP A 90 22.37 11.38 4.80
N SER A 91 22.71 10.11 4.98
CA SER A 91 22.95 9.16 3.89
C SER A 91 21.75 9.03 2.96
N SER A 92 22.04 8.72 1.69
CA SER A 92 21.05 8.68 0.60
C SER A 92 19.89 7.71 0.83
N GLN A 93 20.08 6.70 1.69
CA GLN A 93 19.06 5.72 2.07
C GLN A 93 17.90 6.31 2.89
N TYR A 94 18.11 7.42 3.59
CA TYR A 94 17.07 8.09 4.38
C TYR A 94 16.41 9.25 3.63
N ARG A 95 16.84 9.55 2.40
CA ARG A 95 16.25 10.62 1.60
C ARG A 95 14.83 10.25 1.15
N THR A 96 13.99 11.26 1.08
CA THR A 96 12.58 11.12 0.73
C THR A 96 12.37 10.84 -0.77
N ILE A 97 11.10 10.65 -1.20
CA ILE A 97 10.72 10.39 -2.60
C ILE A 97 10.90 11.65 -3.45
N ARG A 98 12.12 11.98 -3.82
CA ARG A 98 12.44 13.18 -4.60
C ARG A 98 13.36 12.85 -5.78
N SER A 99 13.08 13.46 -6.93
CA SER A 99 13.92 13.36 -8.15
C SER A 99 14.99 14.46 -8.24
N ALA A 100 14.81 15.58 -7.54
CA ALA A 100 15.75 16.69 -7.48
C ALA A 100 16.71 16.54 -6.29
N ASP A 101 18.01 16.57 -6.57
CA ASP A 101 19.09 16.30 -5.61
C ASP A 101 19.45 17.55 -4.77
N ILE A 102 18.44 18.21 -4.20
CA ILE A 102 18.68 19.34 -3.29
C ILE A 102 18.80 18.79 -1.89
N TYR A 103 19.98 18.97 -1.30
CA TYR A 103 20.30 18.54 0.06
C TYR A 103 19.41 19.27 1.07
N LEU A 104 18.53 18.54 1.74
CA LEU A 104 17.84 18.99 2.94
C LEU A 104 18.52 18.30 4.13
N GLY A 105 18.70 19.02 5.25
CA GLY A 105 19.11 18.36 6.49
C GLY A 105 18.07 17.32 6.95
N PRO A 106 18.40 16.46 7.92
CA PRO A 106 17.50 15.37 8.37
C PRO A 106 16.09 15.83 8.77
N GLU A 107 15.98 17.01 9.39
CA GLU A 107 14.69 17.63 9.73
C GLU A 107 13.89 18.07 8.50
N GLY A 108 14.57 18.62 7.49
CA GLY A 108 13.94 19.07 6.24
C GLY A 108 13.43 17.90 5.39
N GLU A 109 14.17 16.80 5.34
CA GLU A 109 13.74 15.56 4.67
C GLU A 109 12.49 14.97 5.33
N LEU A 110 12.42 14.97 6.67
CA LEU A 110 11.26 14.49 7.40
C LEU A 110 10.03 15.39 7.20
N MET A 111 10.20 16.71 7.29
CA MET A 111 9.10 17.66 7.08
C MET A 111 8.52 17.54 5.68
N TRP A 112 9.38 17.48 4.66
CA TRP A 112 8.96 17.28 3.28
C TRP A 112 8.30 15.91 3.09
N GLY A 113 8.87 14.86 3.69
CA GLY A 113 8.32 13.51 3.66
C GLY A 113 6.90 13.42 4.21
N ILE A 114 6.58 14.18 5.26
CA ILE A 114 5.21 14.23 5.82
C ILE A 114 4.27 14.94 4.85
N GLU A 115 4.65 16.12 4.35
CA GLU A 115 3.80 16.91 3.45
C GLU A 115 3.54 16.19 2.12
N ALA A 116 4.62 15.75 1.47
CA ALA A 116 4.57 15.01 0.22
C ALA A 116 3.94 13.64 0.41
N GLY A 117 4.21 12.96 1.53
CA GLY A 117 3.65 11.65 1.85
C GLY A 117 2.13 11.65 1.93
N ILE A 118 1.53 12.69 2.52
CA ILE A 118 0.07 12.84 2.55
C ILE A 118 -0.47 13.07 1.13
N GLN A 119 0.10 14.03 0.39
CA GLN A 119 -0.37 14.38 -0.95
C GLN A 119 -0.26 13.20 -1.93
N TYR A 120 0.93 12.61 -2.06
CA TYR A 120 1.17 11.47 -2.93
C TYR A 120 0.47 10.21 -2.43
N GLY A 121 0.39 10.02 -1.11
CA GLY A 121 -0.32 8.90 -0.51
C GLY A 121 -1.80 8.91 -0.87
N VAL A 122 -2.47 10.05 -0.76
CA VAL A 122 -3.90 10.18 -1.11
C VAL A 122 -4.10 9.93 -2.60
N LEU A 123 -3.30 10.55 -3.47
CA LEU A 123 -3.39 10.34 -4.91
C LEU A 123 -3.17 8.87 -5.29
N ALA A 124 -2.11 8.25 -4.77
CA ALA A 124 -1.81 6.84 -5.03
C ALA A 124 -2.89 5.91 -4.47
N GLY A 125 -3.37 6.16 -3.25
CA GLY A 125 -4.45 5.40 -2.64
C GLY A 125 -5.70 5.44 -3.51
N VAL A 126 -6.13 6.64 -3.91
CA VAL A 126 -7.33 6.83 -4.74
C VAL A 126 -7.15 6.23 -6.12
N PHE A 127 -6.07 6.53 -6.84
CA PHE A 127 -5.91 6.07 -8.23
C PHE A 127 -5.42 4.62 -8.31
N LEU A 128 -4.25 4.34 -7.73
CA LEU A 128 -3.63 3.01 -7.82
C LEU A 128 -4.37 1.98 -6.96
N GLY A 129 -4.80 2.35 -5.75
CA GLY A 129 -5.59 1.46 -4.89
C GLY A 129 -6.94 1.10 -5.52
N SER A 130 -7.64 2.07 -6.13
CA SER A 130 -8.89 1.79 -6.83
C SER A 130 -8.67 1.00 -8.12
N ALA A 131 -7.61 1.26 -8.88
CA ALA A 131 -7.28 0.49 -10.08
C ALA A 131 -6.98 -0.97 -9.73
N ALA A 132 -6.13 -1.23 -8.73
CA ALA A 132 -5.81 -2.57 -8.27
C ALA A 132 -7.04 -3.33 -7.77
N TYR A 133 -7.87 -2.67 -6.95
CA TYR A 133 -9.15 -3.23 -6.49
C TYR A 133 -10.08 -3.54 -7.68
N GLY A 134 -10.20 -2.60 -8.63
CA GLY A 134 -11.04 -2.74 -9.82
C GLY A 134 -10.62 -3.92 -10.69
N ILE A 135 -9.31 -4.09 -10.91
CA ILE A 135 -8.76 -5.25 -11.63
C ILE A 135 -9.11 -6.56 -10.91
N GLY A 136 -8.94 -6.62 -9.58
CA GLY A 136 -9.29 -7.80 -8.79
C GLY A 136 -10.80 -8.10 -8.80
N ALA A 137 -11.63 -7.06 -8.76
CA ALA A 137 -13.08 -7.17 -8.82
C ALA A 137 -13.57 -7.64 -10.21
N LEU A 138 -12.95 -7.13 -11.28
CA LEU A 138 -13.22 -7.55 -12.65
C LEU A 138 -12.81 -9.00 -12.86
N TYR A 139 -11.64 -9.42 -12.37
CA TYR A 139 -11.21 -10.81 -12.41
C TYR A 139 -12.21 -11.75 -11.70
N ARG A 140 -12.71 -11.35 -10.52
CA ARG A 140 -13.78 -12.11 -9.83
C ARG A 140 -15.04 -12.21 -10.68
N HIS A 141 -15.44 -11.11 -11.34
CA HIS A 141 -16.65 -11.10 -12.16
C HIS A 141 -16.52 -12.03 -13.35
N LEU A 142 -15.44 -11.92 -14.12
CA LEU A 142 -15.17 -12.77 -15.29
C LEU A 142 -15.12 -14.25 -14.90
N ARG A 143 -14.50 -14.59 -13.77
CA ARG A 143 -14.43 -15.98 -13.29
C ARG A 143 -15.80 -16.54 -12.88
N ARG A 144 -16.73 -15.71 -12.40
CA ARG A 144 -18.10 -16.16 -12.08
C ARG A 144 -18.90 -16.50 -13.33
N ASP A 145 -18.62 -15.82 -14.44
CA ASP A 145 -19.36 -15.98 -15.70
C ASP A 145 -18.78 -17.10 -16.59
N ASP A 146 -17.72 -17.77 -16.13
CA ASP A 146 -17.05 -18.84 -16.85
C ASP A 146 -17.81 -20.18 -16.68
N PRO A 147 -18.45 -20.71 -17.75
CA PRO A 147 -19.30 -21.91 -17.67
C PRO A 147 -18.54 -23.19 -17.29
N SER A 148 -17.21 -23.18 -17.37
CA SER A 148 -16.33 -24.26 -16.93
C SER A 148 -16.28 -24.42 -15.40
N THR A 149 -16.63 -23.37 -14.64
CA THR A 149 -16.59 -23.38 -13.16
C THR A 149 -17.87 -23.96 -12.55
N TYR A 150 -18.96 -24.01 -13.33
CA TYR A 150 -20.21 -24.70 -13.01
C TYR A 150 -20.58 -25.64 -14.17
N PRO A 151 -19.90 -26.80 -14.32
CA PRO A 151 -20.40 -27.81 -15.23
C PRO A 151 -21.81 -28.19 -14.75
N GLY A 152 -22.78 -27.98 -15.62
CA GLY A 152 -24.20 -28.03 -15.31
C GLY A 152 -24.57 -29.23 -14.43
N ILE A 153 -25.17 -28.91 -13.29
CA ILE A 153 -26.32 -29.65 -12.78
C ILE A 153 -27.39 -29.54 -13.87
N ILE A 154 -27.51 -30.59 -14.68
CA ILE A 154 -28.70 -30.90 -15.48
C ILE A 154 -29.29 -32.16 -14.89
#